data_AF-B8RIL4-F1
#
_entry.id   AF-B8RIL4-F1
#
_cell.length_a   1.000
_cell.length_b   1.000
_cell.length_c   1.000
_cell.angle_alpha   90.00
_cell.angle_beta   90.00
_cell.angle_gamma   90.00
#
_symmetry.space_group_name_H-M   'P 1'
#
loop_
_entity.id
_entity.type
_entity.pdbx_description
1 polymer ?
#
loop_
_entity_poly.entity_id
_entity_poly.type
_entity_poly.pdbx_seq_one_letter_code
_entity_poly.pdbx_strand_id
1 'polypeptide(L)'
;GMLAKPEYPVIDKNPPFTKAVANFSFLDYLRMTTITSASVPFGYLAGGNCSLRGPSMVTAGIIGLMGGFMFAYQNSAGRLMGLFP
;
A
#
# COMPACT_ATOMS: atom_id res chain seq x y z
N GLY A 1 -11.25 14.61 20.39
CA GLY A 1 -11.76 14.14 19.08
C GLY A 1 -11.91 12.64 19.18
N MET A 2 -13.12 12.11 18.98
CA MET A 2 -13.39 10.68 19.13
C MET A 2 -12.60 9.91 18.06
N LEU A 3 -11.57 9.19 18.49
CA LEU A 3 -10.90 8.19 17.66
C LEU A 3 -11.93 7.13 17.25
N ALA A 4 -11.88 6.68 16.00
CA ALA A 4 -12.77 5.64 15.50
C ALA A 4 -12.67 4.40 16.40
N LYS A 5 -13.81 3.97 16.97
CA LYS A 5 -13.88 2.76 17.78
C LYS A 5 -13.89 1.55 16.82
N PRO A 6 -13.17 0.46 17.14
CA PRO A 6 -13.24 -0.75 16.33
C PRO A 6 -14.68 -1.27 16.24
N GLU A 7 -15.14 -1.47 15.01
CA GLU A 7 -16.47 -2.00 14.68
C GLU A 7 -16.45 -3.53 14.58
N TYR A 8 -15.28 -4.11 14.34
CA TYR A 8 -15.05 -5.55 14.20
C TYR A 8 -14.28 -6.13 15.39
N PRO A 9 -14.30 -7.47 15.59
CA PRO A 9 -13.53 -8.11 16.65
C PRO A 9 -12.03 -7.77 16.55
N VAL A 10 -11.49 -7.19 17.62
CA VAL A 10 -10.08 -6.83 17.71
C VAL A 10 -9.26 -8.10 17.95
N ILE A 11 -8.42 -8.47 16.98
CA ILE A 11 -7.47 -9.59 17.11
C ILE A 11 -6.20 -9.12 17.83
N ASP A 12 -5.70 -7.94 17.46
CA ASP A 12 -4.52 -7.33 18.06
C ASP A 12 -4.65 -5.81 18.03
N LYS A 13 -4.62 -5.19 19.21
CA LYS A 13 -4.77 -3.74 19.35
C LYS A 13 -3.52 -2.98 18.87
N ASN A 14 -2.35 -3.60 18.89
CA ASN A 14 -1.09 -2.99 18.46
C ASN A 14 -0.19 -4.04 17.79
N PRO A 15 -0.55 -4.48 16.57
CA PRO A 15 0.19 -5.52 15.88
C PRO A 15 1.62 -5.05 15.59
N PRO A 16 2.65 -5.84 15.91
CA PRO A 16 4.01 -5.53 15.49
C PRO A 16 4.11 -5.61 13.96
N PHE A 17 5.06 -4.88 13.39
CA PHE A 17 5.26 -4.78 11.94
C PHE A 17 5.26 -6.14 11.23
N THR A 18 5.98 -7.13 11.77
CA THR A 18 6.07 -8.48 11.20
C THR A 18 4.72 -9.19 11.14
N LYS A 19 3.85 -8.99 12.14
CA LYS A 19 2.51 -9.59 12.19
C LYS A 19 1.58 -8.93 11.19
N ALA A 20 1.65 -7.61 11.04
CA ALA A 20 0.86 -6.89 10.05
C ALA A 20 1.24 -7.28 8.61
N VAL A 21 2.53 -7.43 8.31
CA VAL A 21 2.99 -7.89 6.98
C VAL A 21 2.65 -9.36 6.75
N ALA A 22 2.79 -10.23 7.75
CA ALA A 22 2.43 -11.64 7.63
C ALA A 22 0.92 -11.87 7.42
N ASN A 23 0.08 -10.92 7.82
CA ASN A 23 -1.39 -10.97 7.65
C ASN A 23 -1.86 -10.43 6.27
N PHE A 24 -0.95 -10.16 5.33
CA PHE A 24 -1.34 -9.71 3.99
C PHE A 24 -2.22 -10.74 3.31
N SER A 25 -3.40 -10.30 2.88
CA SER A 25 -4.30 -11.11 2.08
C SER A 25 -3.87 -11.10 0.61
N PHE A 26 -4.39 -12.03 -0.19
CA PHE A 26 -4.23 -11.99 -1.65
C PHE A 26 -4.64 -10.62 -2.23
N LEU A 27 -5.70 -10.01 -1.68
CA LEU A 27 -6.16 -8.70 -2.11
C LEU A 27 -5.15 -7.58 -1.81
N ASP A 28 -4.40 -7.68 -0.73
CA ASP A 28 -3.36 -6.69 -0.38
C ASP A 28 -2.17 -6.76 -1.33
N TYR A 29 -1.73 -7.97 -1.67
CA TYR A 29 -0.73 -8.19 -2.72
C TYR A 29 -1.22 -7.71 -4.08
N LEU A 30 -2.49 -7.98 -4.41
CA LEU A 30 -3.09 -7.51 -5.66
C LEU A 30 -3.15 -5.98 -5.72
N ARG A 31 -3.54 -5.31 -4.62
CA ARG A 31 -3.57 -3.84 -4.51
C ARG A 31 -2.17 -3.25 -4.65
N MET A 32 -1.20 -3.79 -3.92
CA MET A 32 0.20 -3.34 -4.00
C MET A 32 0.75 -3.49 -5.43
N THR A 33 0.49 -4.63 -6.06
CA THR A 33 0.95 -4.92 -7.43
C THR A 33 0.27 -3.99 -8.43
N THR A 34 -1.05 -3.79 -8.32
CA THR A 34 -1.83 -2.90 -9.20
C THR A 34 -1.35 -1.46 -9.12
N ILE A 35 -1.11 -0.94 -7.90
CA ILE A 35 -0.62 0.42 -7.69
C ILE A 35 0.78 0.59 -8.29
N THR A 36 1.67 -0.38 -8.04
CA THR A 36 3.04 -0.35 -8.58
C THR A 36 3.05 -0.49 -10.10
N SER A 37 2.24 -1.39 -10.66
CA SER A 37 2.17 -1.58 -12.11
C SER A 37 1.56 -0.38 -12.82
N ALA A 38 0.64 0.34 -12.18
CA ALA A 38 0.06 1.57 -12.72
C ALA A 38 1.03 2.76 -12.65
N SER A 39 1.92 2.81 -11.64
CA SER A 39 2.85 3.92 -11.48
C SER A 39 4.00 3.91 -12.50
N VAL A 40 4.40 2.74 -12.97
CA VAL A 40 5.44 2.56 -14.01
C VAL A 40 5.08 3.27 -15.33
N PRO A 41 3.94 2.98 -16.01
CA PRO A 41 3.57 3.67 -17.24
C PRO A 41 3.29 5.15 -17.00
N PHE A 42 2.75 5.51 -15.82
CA PHE A 42 2.58 6.91 -15.43
C PHE A 42 3.92 7.66 -15.42
N GLY A 43 4.94 7.11 -14.76
CA GLY A 43 6.29 7.70 -14.73
C GLY A 43 6.95 7.75 -16.11
N TYR A 44 6.77 6.71 -16.92
CA TYR A 44 7.30 6.69 -18.28
C TYR A 44 6.72 7.83 -19.14
N LEU A 45 5.40 8.04 -19.07
CA LEU A 45 4.71 9.12 -19.78
C LEU A 45 5.07 10.50 -19.21
N ALA A 46 5.14 10.63 -17.87
CA ALA A 46 5.51 11.87 -17.20
C ALA A 46 6.95 12.32 -17.54
N GLY A 47 7.90 11.38 -17.64
CA GLY A 47 9.27 11.64 -18.08
C GLY A 47 9.41 11.91 -19.58
N GLY A 48 8.31 11.81 -20.35
CA GLY A 48 8.30 11.92 -21.81
C GLY A 48 8.76 13.26 -22.35
N ASN A 49 8.35 14.35 -21.70
CA ASN A 49 8.64 15.72 -22.13
C ASN A 49 10.04 16.20 -21.70
N CYS A 50 10.69 15.53 -20.76
CA CYS A 50 12.00 15.91 -20.23
C CYS A 50 13.13 14.97 -20.66
N SER A 51 12.90 14.05 -21.62
CA SER A 51 13.85 13.00 -22.03
C SER A 51 14.37 12.12 -20.89
N LEU A 52 13.61 12.02 -19.79
CA LEU A 52 13.95 11.27 -18.57
C LEU A 52 13.03 10.07 -18.37
N ARG A 53 12.50 9.50 -19.47
CA ARG A 53 11.51 8.40 -19.42
C ARG A 53 11.95 7.23 -18.55
N GLY A 54 13.21 6.79 -18.67
CA GLY A 54 13.77 5.70 -17.88
C GLY A 54 13.85 6.03 -16.38
N PRO A 55 14.59 7.07 -15.97
CA PRO A 55 14.68 7.46 -14.56
C PRO A 55 13.33 7.83 -13.94
N SER A 56 12.43 8.49 -14.69
CA SER A 56 11.10 8.85 -14.22
C SER A 56 10.20 7.62 -13.99
N MET A 57 10.26 6.64 -14.89
CA MET A 57 9.59 5.35 -14.73
C MET A 57 10.07 4.60 -13.47
N VAL A 58 11.39 4.55 -13.23
CA VAL A 58 11.96 3.88 -12.04
C VAL A 58 11.51 4.58 -10.77
N THR A 59 11.60 5.91 -10.71
CA THR A 59 11.19 6.70 -9.54
C THR A 59 9.69 6.54 -9.27
N ALA A 60 8.84 6.60 -10.30
CA ALA A 60 7.41 6.36 -10.15
C ALA A 60 7.10 4.93 -9.71
N GLY A 61 7.86 3.94 -10.20
CA GLY A 61 7.80 2.56 -9.72
C GLY A 61 8.10 2.44 -8.23
N ILE A 62 9.18 3.08 -7.75
CA ILE A 62 9.56 3.10 -6.33
C ILE A 62 8.47 3.78 -5.48
N ILE A 63 7.92 4.90 -5.94
CA ILE A 63 6.82 5.60 -5.26
C ILE A 63 5.56 4.72 -5.20
N GLY A 64 5.23 4.06 -6.31
CA GLY A 64 4.09 3.15 -6.38
C GLY A 64 4.25 1.94 -5.46
N LEU A 65 5.45 1.35 -5.39
CA LEU A 65 5.77 0.27 -4.45
C LEU A 65 5.58 0.73 -3.01
N MET A 66 6.14 1.89 -2.66
CA MET A 66 6.02 2.46 -1.32
C MET A 66 4.56 2.74 -0.95
N GLY A 67 3.82 3.43 -1.82
CA GLY A 67 2.39 3.73 -1.61
C GLY A 67 1.54 2.46 -1.54
N GLY A 68 1.78 1.49 -2.42
CA GLY A 68 1.10 0.21 -2.45
C GLY A 68 1.36 -0.61 -1.19
N PHE A 69 2.61 -0.66 -0.72
CA PHE A 69 2.98 -1.31 0.53
C PHE A 69 2.31 -0.65 1.74
N MET A 70 2.34 0.69 1.82
CA MET A 70 1.68 1.43 2.90
C MET A 70 0.17 1.16 2.90
N PHE A 71 -0.47 1.10 1.74
CA PHE A 71 -1.89 0.81 1.62
C PHE A 71 -2.22 -0.63 2.05
N ALA A 72 -1.46 -1.61 1.59
CA ALA A 72 -1.56 -3.01 2.03
C ALA A 72 -1.36 -3.15 3.55
N TYR A 73 -0.37 -2.42 4.11
CA TYR A 73 -0.11 -2.39 5.54
C TYR A 73 -1.27 -1.79 6.33
N GLN A 74 -1.84 -0.67 5.89
CA GLN A 74 -3.01 -0.05 6.52
C GLN A 74 -4.22 -0.99 6.51
N ASN A 75 -4.48 -1.66 5.38
CA ASN A 75 -5.56 -2.64 5.28
C ASN A 75 -5.33 -3.83 6.22
N SER A 76 -4.12 -4.39 6.26
CA SER A 76 -3.80 -5.52 7.12
C SER A 76 -3.84 -5.17 8.61
N ALA A 77 -3.24 -4.05 9.00
CA ALA A 77 -3.25 -3.58 10.38
C ALA A 77 -4.67 -3.20 10.83
N GLY A 78 -5.46 -2.55 9.98
CA GLY A 78 -6.85 -2.21 10.28
C GLY A 78 -7.73 -3.45 10.48
N ARG A 79 -7.49 -4.54 9.73
CA ARG A 79 -8.15 -5.84 9.96
C ARG A 79 -7.79 -6.43 11.33
N LEU A 80 -6.52 -6.38 11.71
CA LEU A 80 -6.07 -6.85 13.03
C LEU A 80 -6.63 -6.00 14.18
N MET A 81 -6.71 -4.69 13.98
CA MET A 81 -7.21 -3.72 14.96
C MET A 81 -8.74 -3.65 15.02
N GLY A 82 -9.47 -4.37 14.17
CA GLY A 82 -10.94 -4.36 14.14
C GLY A 82 -11.56 -3.08 13.52
N LEU A 83 -10.79 -2.32 12.75
CA LEU A 83 -11.25 -1.15 11.99
C LEU A 83 -11.78 -1.52 10.61
N PHE A 84 -11.32 -2.65 10.05
CA PHE A 84 -11.73 -3.18 8.76
C PHE A 84 -12.19 -4.64 8.91
N PRO A 85 -13.06 -5.12 8.00
CA PRO A 85 -13.51 -6.51 7.97
C PRO A 85 -12.40 -7.49 7.59
#